data_AF-A0A2G8XP93-F1
#
_entry.id   AF-A0A2G8XP93-F1
#
_cell.length_a   1.000
_cell.length_b   1.000
_cell.length_c   1.000
_cell.angle_alpha   90.00
_cell.angle_beta   90.00
_cell.angle_gamma   90.00
#
_symmetry.space_group_name_H-M   'P 1'
#
loop_
_entity.id
_entity.type
_entity.pdbx_description
1 polymer ?
#
loop_
_entity_poly.entity_id
_entity_poly.type
_entity_poly.pdbx_seq_one_letter_code
_entity_poly.pdbx_strand_id
1 'polypeptide(L)'
;MARCGTSPRCQASGETEETSDARNAPPKEIFVAFAQHLLFFKAMPWEDAESLHKQLHAAFGCGRPPALRKFVDEISDFLRPTGLKVRKVFCDGSRSSTAFLILHSEAEEELPVSLSALRTLQRVSKKFSLTQLHIFQ
;
A
#
# COMPACT_ATOMS: atom_id res chain seq x y z
N MET A 1 29.23 69.56 4.47
CA MET A 1 27.99 69.48 3.68
C MET A 1 27.49 68.05 3.75
N ALA A 2 26.27 67.89 4.27
CA ALA A 2 25.64 66.61 4.58
C ALA A 2 25.03 65.94 3.33
N ARG A 3 25.02 64.60 3.31
CA ARG A 3 23.85 63.80 2.88
C ARG A 3 23.74 62.54 3.73
N CYS A 4 22.98 62.68 4.81
CA CYS A 4 22.21 61.58 5.39
C CYS A 4 21.15 61.12 4.38
N GLY A 5 20.96 59.81 4.29
CA GLY A 5 19.83 59.17 3.63
C GLY A 5 19.47 57.90 4.40
N THR A 6 19.05 58.08 5.66
CA THR A 6 18.46 57.03 6.50
C THR A 6 17.07 56.65 5.98
N SER A 7 16.85 55.36 5.75
CA SER A 7 15.50 54.77 5.67
C SER A 7 15.35 53.75 6.82
N PRO A 8 14.40 53.95 7.75
CA PRO A 8 14.13 53.02 8.85
C PRO A 8 12.90 52.13 8.56
N ARG A 9 12.65 51.17 9.47
CA ARG A 9 11.45 50.28 9.61
C ARG A 9 11.41 49.07 8.66
N CYS A 10 11.11 47.84 9.08
CA CYS A 10 10.47 47.32 10.29
C CYS A 10 11.03 45.94 10.68
N GLN A 11 11.20 45.78 12.00
CA GLN A 11 11.03 44.61 12.86
C GLN A 11 10.89 43.20 12.26
N ALA A 12 11.69 42.32 12.88
CA ALA A 12 11.44 40.90 13.10
C ALA A 12 9.99 40.59 13.49
N SER A 13 9.44 39.54 12.88
CA SER A 13 8.65 38.46 13.50
C SER A 13 8.08 37.65 12.34
N GLY A 14 8.70 36.50 12.11
CA GLY A 14 8.31 35.56 11.07
C GLY A 14 8.96 34.22 11.35
N GLU A 15 8.90 33.78 12.61
CA GLU A 15 8.86 32.35 12.89
C GLU A 15 7.54 31.86 12.30
N THR A 16 7.54 31.59 10.99
CA THR A 16 6.59 30.64 10.43
C THR A 16 7.05 29.29 10.95
N GLU A 17 6.47 28.90 12.09
CA GLU A 17 6.06 27.52 12.28
C GLU A 17 5.50 27.02 10.95
N GLU A 18 6.30 26.22 10.22
CA GLU A 18 5.77 25.32 9.21
C GLU A 18 4.94 24.28 9.96
N THR A 19 3.71 24.68 10.28
CA THR A 19 2.61 23.79 10.59
C THR A 19 2.50 22.78 9.46
N SER A 20 3.06 21.59 9.71
CA SER A 20 2.44 20.28 9.44
C SER A 20 1.30 20.37 8.41
N ASP A 21 1.65 20.42 7.12
CA ASP A 21 0.64 20.49 6.07
C ASP A 21 0.11 19.07 5.84
N ALA A 22 -1.10 18.82 6.33
CA ALA A 22 -1.92 17.63 6.09
C ALA A 22 -2.32 17.45 4.60
N ARG A 23 -1.52 17.97 3.66
CA ARG A 23 -1.78 18.07 2.22
C ARG A 23 -1.08 17.03 1.36
N ASN A 24 -0.25 16.17 1.94
CA ASN A 24 0.50 15.15 1.20
C ASN A 24 0.07 13.71 1.55
N ALA A 25 -1.17 13.52 2.02
CA ALA A 25 -1.74 12.18 2.04
C ALA A 25 -2.02 11.78 0.58
N PRO A 26 -1.56 10.61 0.11
CA PRO A 26 -1.82 10.21 -1.26
C PRO A 26 -3.33 10.13 -1.51
N PRO A 27 -3.81 10.54 -2.70
CA PRO A 27 -5.21 10.42 -3.08
C PRO A 27 -5.69 9.00 -2.84
N LYS A 28 -6.89 8.84 -2.27
CA LYS A 28 -7.48 7.52 -1.95
C LYS A 28 -7.58 6.63 -3.21
N GLU A 29 -7.64 7.26 -4.37
CA GLU A 29 -7.63 6.65 -5.69
C GLU A 29 -6.39 5.77 -5.91
N ILE A 30 -5.24 6.13 -5.35
CA ILE A 30 -4.01 5.32 -5.44
C ILE A 30 -4.16 4.03 -4.64
N PHE A 31 -4.74 4.10 -3.44
CA PHE A 31 -5.04 2.91 -2.63
C PHE A 31 -6.00 1.98 -3.35
N VAL A 32 -7.07 2.53 -3.94
CA VAL A 32 -8.04 1.75 -4.72
C VAL A 32 -7.38 1.10 -5.93
N ALA A 33 -6.61 1.85 -6.72
CA ALA A 33 -5.93 1.33 -7.90
C ALA A 33 -4.93 0.22 -7.54
N PHE A 34 -4.14 0.41 -6.47
CA PHE A 34 -3.20 -0.60 -6.00
C PHE A 34 -3.90 -1.87 -5.49
N ALA A 35 -4.99 -1.71 -4.71
CA ALA A 35 -5.79 -2.83 -4.24
C ALA A 35 -6.45 -3.62 -5.39
N GLN A 36 -6.92 -2.93 -6.44
CA GLN A 36 -7.47 -3.57 -7.64
C GLN A 36 -6.43 -4.44 -8.36
N HIS A 37 -5.19 -3.96 -8.48
CA HIS A 37 -4.10 -4.75 -9.05
C HIS A 37 -3.79 -5.98 -8.18
N LEU A 38 -3.72 -5.81 -6.85
CA LEU A 38 -3.52 -6.94 -5.93
C LEU A 38 -4.66 -7.97 -6.01
N LEU A 39 -5.91 -7.53 -6.14
CA LEU A 39 -7.07 -8.41 -6.33
C LEU A 39 -6.98 -9.22 -7.63
N PHE A 40 -6.47 -8.60 -8.70
CA PHE A 40 -6.31 -9.25 -9.99
C PHE A 40 -5.21 -10.32 -9.96
N PHE A 41 -4.02 -9.97 -9.46
CA PHE A 41 -2.86 -10.86 -9.45
C PHE A 41 -2.85 -11.87 -8.30
N LYS A 42 -3.63 -11.66 -7.23
CA LYS A 42 -3.70 -12.43 -5.96
C LYS A 42 -2.41 -12.42 -5.12
N ALA A 43 -1.26 -12.53 -5.77
CA ALA A 43 0.06 -12.40 -5.20
C ALA A 43 0.93 -11.58 -6.15
N MET A 44 1.69 -10.64 -5.61
CA MET A 44 2.55 -9.74 -6.38
C MET A 44 3.95 -9.75 -5.78
N PRO A 45 5.02 -10.01 -6.56
CA PRO A 45 6.38 -9.86 -6.09
C PRO A 45 6.61 -8.47 -5.48
N TRP A 46 7.44 -8.39 -4.44
CA TRP A 46 7.71 -7.12 -3.74
C TRP A 46 8.32 -6.06 -4.67
N GLU A 47 9.18 -6.46 -5.60
CA GLU A 47 9.79 -5.58 -6.59
C GLU A 47 8.75 -5.02 -7.58
N ASP A 48 7.83 -5.86 -8.03
CA ASP A 48 6.71 -5.45 -8.89
C ASP A 48 5.76 -4.51 -8.17
N ALA A 49 5.47 -4.78 -6.90
CA ALA A 49 4.69 -3.90 -6.05
C ALA A 49 5.35 -2.53 -5.87
N GLU A 50 6.68 -2.49 -5.75
CA GLU A 50 7.43 -1.24 -5.66
C GLU A 50 7.37 -0.46 -6.97
N SER A 51 7.46 -1.15 -8.10
CA SER A 51 7.30 -0.56 -9.44
C SER A 51 5.89 0.02 -9.62
N LEU A 52 4.85 -0.77 -9.32
CA LEU A 52 3.45 -0.33 -9.40
C LEU A 52 3.18 0.89 -8.51
N HIS A 53 3.66 0.87 -7.27
CA HIS A 53 3.53 1.97 -6.34
C HIS A 53 4.17 3.28 -6.87
N LYS A 54 5.37 3.19 -7.45
CA LYS A 54 6.03 4.34 -8.10
C LYS A 54 5.24 4.83 -9.33
N GLN A 55 4.75 3.91 -10.15
CA GLN A 55 3.97 4.24 -11.35
C GLN A 55 2.65 4.94 -11.00
N LEU A 56 1.93 4.45 -9.98
CA LEU A 56 0.70 5.09 -9.53
C LEU A 56 0.99 6.49 -8.96
N HIS A 57 2.00 6.66 -8.12
CA HIS A 57 2.32 8.00 -7.61
C HIS A 57 2.73 8.99 -8.72
N ALA A 58 3.42 8.52 -9.76
CA ALA A 58 3.71 9.33 -10.93
C ALA A 58 2.43 9.67 -11.73
N ALA A 59 1.56 8.68 -11.98
CA ALA A 59 0.32 8.85 -12.74
C ALA A 59 -0.67 9.82 -12.08
N PHE A 60 -0.73 9.81 -10.75
CA PHE A 60 -1.58 10.69 -9.95
C PHE A 60 -0.89 12.02 -9.55
N GLY A 61 0.32 12.29 -10.06
CA GLY A 61 1.02 13.57 -9.81
C GLY A 61 1.40 13.82 -8.34
N CYS A 62 1.57 12.76 -7.54
CA CYS A 62 1.76 12.86 -6.08
C CYS A 62 3.21 13.10 -5.65
N GLY A 63 4.09 13.47 -6.59
CA GLY A 63 5.50 13.69 -6.31
C GLY A 63 6.25 12.40 -5.92
N ARG A 64 7.22 12.54 -5.02
CA ARG A 64 8.07 11.41 -4.61
C ARG A 64 7.29 10.45 -3.71
N PRO A 65 7.19 9.16 -4.07
CA PRO A 65 6.45 8.19 -3.26
C PRO A 65 7.14 7.93 -1.90
N PRO A 66 6.37 7.63 -0.84
CA PRO A 66 6.92 7.18 0.44
C PRO A 66 7.64 5.82 0.30
N ALA A 67 8.16 5.27 1.39
CA ALA A 67 8.63 3.90 1.37
C ALA A 67 7.45 2.94 1.18
N LEU A 68 7.57 1.94 0.29
CA LEU A 68 6.50 0.97 0.01
C LEU A 68 5.94 0.33 1.29
N ARG A 69 6.79 0.06 2.28
CA ARG A 69 6.34 -0.47 3.57
C ARG A 69 5.30 0.42 4.27
N LYS A 70 5.54 1.73 4.32
CA LYS A 70 4.59 2.69 4.91
C LYS A 70 3.29 2.73 4.12
N PHE A 71 3.39 2.75 2.79
CA PHE A 71 2.23 2.70 1.91
C PHE A 71 1.40 1.42 2.10
N VAL A 72 2.04 0.27 2.31
CA VAL A 72 1.38 -1.02 2.60
C VAL A 72 0.67 -1.01 3.94
N ASP A 73 1.21 -0.33 4.95
CA ASP A 73 0.57 -0.16 6.25
C ASP A 73 -0.68 0.74 6.10
N GLU A 74 -0.55 1.87 5.39
CA GLU A 74 -1.65 2.81 5.13
C GLU A 74 -2.81 2.21 4.32
N ILE A 75 -2.50 1.47 3.25
CA ILE A 75 -3.53 0.79 2.45
C ILE A 75 -4.21 -0.34 3.25
N SER A 76 -3.48 -1.01 4.15
CA SER A 76 -4.08 -2.02 5.03
C SER A 76 -5.07 -1.40 6.00
N ASP A 77 -4.75 -0.23 6.55
CA ASP A 77 -5.66 0.54 7.40
C ASP A 77 -6.88 1.04 6.62
N PHE A 78 -6.68 1.47 5.38
CA PHE A 78 -7.76 1.85 4.47
C PHE A 78 -8.71 0.68 4.13
N LEU A 79 -8.16 -0.53 3.97
CA LEU A 79 -8.92 -1.74 3.64
C LEU A 79 -9.56 -2.41 4.86
N ARG A 80 -9.18 -2.05 6.09
CA ARG A 80 -9.69 -2.63 7.33
C ARG A 80 -11.22 -2.76 7.39
N PRO A 81 -12.04 -1.76 6.97
CA PRO A 81 -13.51 -1.88 6.99
C PRO A 81 -14.06 -3.00 6.08
N THR A 82 -13.26 -3.47 5.11
CA THR A 82 -13.64 -4.57 4.21
C THR A 82 -13.26 -5.95 4.75
N GLY A 83 -12.57 -6.01 5.89
CA GLY A 83 -12.00 -7.25 6.43
C GLY A 83 -10.87 -7.81 5.56
N LEU A 84 -10.20 -6.96 4.79
CA LEU A 84 -9.05 -7.28 3.95
C LEU A 84 -7.80 -6.57 4.46
N LYS A 85 -6.66 -7.25 4.36
CA LYS A 85 -5.35 -6.76 4.79
C LYS A 85 -4.29 -7.13 3.78
N VAL A 86 -3.36 -6.22 3.50
CA VAL A 86 -2.20 -6.52 2.65
C VAL A 86 -1.11 -7.10 3.53
N ARG A 87 -0.59 -8.28 3.17
CA ARG A 87 0.48 -8.95 3.92
C ARG A 87 1.69 -9.20 3.05
N LYS A 88 2.87 -8.96 3.63
CA LYS A 88 4.15 -9.41 3.07
C LYS A 88 4.43 -10.83 3.55
N VAL A 89 4.67 -11.74 2.61
CA VAL A 89 5.00 -13.15 2.85
C VAL A 89 6.30 -13.53 2.15
N PHE A 90 7.03 -14.48 2.72
CA PHE A 90 8.27 -15.02 2.16
C PHE A 90 8.03 -16.49 1.82
N CYS A 91 8.23 -16.88 0.57
CA CYS A 91 7.90 -18.24 0.09
C CYS A 91 8.98 -19.28 0.43
N ASP A 92 10.21 -18.85 0.69
CA ASP A 92 11.37 -19.73 0.89
C ASP A 92 12.22 -19.36 2.13
N GLY A 93 11.69 -18.48 2.99
CA GLY A 93 12.31 -18.11 4.26
C GLY A 93 13.56 -17.23 4.17
N SER A 94 14.07 -16.88 2.99
CA SER A 94 15.36 -16.18 2.93
C SER A 94 15.59 -15.38 1.65
N ARG A 95 15.02 -14.17 1.57
CA ARG A 95 15.57 -12.91 1.00
C ARG A 95 14.43 -11.93 0.70
N SER A 96 14.72 -10.63 0.61
CA SER A 96 13.72 -9.62 0.20
C SER A 96 13.26 -9.79 -1.25
N SER A 97 14.09 -10.39 -2.11
CA SER A 97 13.81 -10.67 -3.52
C SER A 97 12.78 -11.79 -3.73
N THR A 98 12.50 -12.60 -2.69
CA THR A 98 11.51 -13.69 -2.72
C THR A 98 10.26 -13.36 -1.91
N ALA A 99 10.10 -12.07 -1.57
CA ALA A 99 8.94 -11.59 -0.87
C ALA A 99 7.78 -11.29 -1.83
N PHE A 100 6.57 -11.62 -1.40
CA PHE A 100 5.34 -11.32 -2.12
C PHE A 100 4.40 -10.50 -1.24
N LEU A 101 3.65 -9.62 -1.86
CA LEU A 101 2.45 -9.01 -1.30
C LEU A 101 1.24 -9.82 -1.71
N ILE A 102 0.43 -10.17 -0.72
CA ILE A 102 -0.85 -10.85 -0.92
C ILE A 102 -1.96 -10.04 -0.26
N LEU A 103 -3.16 -10.14 -0.82
CA LEU A 103 -4.36 -9.67 -0.17
C LEU A 103 -4.95 -10.82 0.65
N HIS A 104 -5.06 -10.63 1.95
CA HIS A 104 -5.53 -11.63 2.90
C HIS A 104 -6.84 -11.15 3.53
N SER A 105 -7.75 -12.07 3.85
CA SER A 105 -8.96 -11.72 4.61
C SER A 105 -8.74 -11.95 6.09
N GLU A 106 -9.11 -10.99 6.94
CA GLU A 106 -9.02 -11.13 8.40
C GLU A 106 -9.88 -12.28 8.91
N ALA A 107 -11.00 -12.57 8.23
CA ALA A 107 -11.85 -13.73 8.51
C ALA A 107 -11.17 -15.09 8.23
N GLU A 108 -9.96 -15.11 7.64
CA GLU A 108 -9.13 -16.31 7.48
C GLU A 108 -8.12 -16.47 8.62
N GLU A 109 -7.80 -15.43 9.39
CA GLU A 109 -6.89 -15.53 10.55
C GLU A 109 -7.53 -16.18 11.77
N GLU A 110 -8.86 -16.05 11.92
CA GLU A 110 -9.60 -16.63 13.06
C GLU A 110 -9.93 -18.11 12.89
N LEU A 111 -9.65 -18.69 11.72
CA LEU A 111 -10.05 -20.06 11.40
C LEU A 111 -8.91 -21.06 11.67
N PRO A 112 -9.22 -22.20 12.32
CA PRO A 112 -8.31 -23.35 12.38
C PRO A 112 -7.77 -23.70 10.98
N VAL A 113 -6.51 -24.12 10.90
CA VAL A 113 -5.78 -24.44 9.66
C VAL A 113 -6.54 -25.42 8.73
N SER A 114 -7.39 -26.28 9.30
CA SER A 114 -8.26 -27.19 8.54
C SER A 114 -9.38 -26.48 7.77
N LEU A 115 -9.92 -25.38 8.30
CA LEU A 115 -11.00 -24.60 7.68
C LEU A 115 -10.48 -23.56 6.67
N SER A 116 -9.25 -23.06 6.83
CA SER A 116 -8.61 -22.17 5.86
C SER A 116 -8.27 -22.90 4.54
N ALA A 117 -7.87 -24.17 4.62
CA ALA A 117 -7.69 -25.04 3.46
C ALA A 117 -9.01 -25.25 2.69
N LEU A 118 -10.12 -25.48 3.40
CA LEU A 118 -11.45 -25.65 2.78
C LEU A 118 -11.94 -24.38 2.07
N ARG A 119 -11.66 -23.18 2.60
CA ARG A 119 -11.99 -21.92 1.93
C ARG A 119 -11.06 -21.59 0.76
N THR A 120 -9.79 -21.97 0.86
CA THR A 120 -8.86 -21.89 -0.28
C THR A 120 -9.36 -22.80 -1.41
N LEU A 121 -9.77 -24.02 -1.10
CA LEU A 121 -10.45 -24.91 -2.03
C LEU A 121 -11.76 -24.30 -2.56
N GLN A 122 -12.54 -23.60 -1.74
CA GLN A 122 -13.75 -22.89 -2.21
C GLN A 122 -13.45 -21.71 -3.16
N ARG A 123 -12.36 -20.96 -2.93
CA ARG A 123 -11.92 -19.89 -3.83
C ARG A 123 -11.37 -20.44 -5.15
N VAL A 124 -10.72 -21.60 -5.10
CA VAL A 124 -10.27 -22.31 -6.30
C VAL A 124 -11.48 -22.96 -7.00
N SER A 125 -12.43 -23.56 -6.28
CA SER A 125 -13.62 -24.20 -6.86
C SER A 125 -14.55 -23.23 -7.59
N LYS A 126 -14.62 -21.97 -7.15
CA LYS A 126 -15.34 -20.92 -7.90
C LYS A 126 -14.69 -20.57 -9.24
N LYS A 127 -13.41 -20.90 -9.45
CA LYS A 127 -12.66 -20.60 -10.68
C LYS A 127 -12.32 -21.84 -11.53
N PHE A 128 -12.52 -23.04 -11.00
CA PHE A 128 -12.12 -24.30 -11.61
C PHE A 128 -13.25 -25.31 -11.55
N SER A 129 -13.43 -26.11 -12.60
CA SER A 129 -14.40 -27.22 -12.57
C SER A 129 -13.97 -28.27 -11.53
N LEU A 130 -14.92 -29.06 -11.00
CA LEU A 130 -14.65 -30.13 -10.03
C LEU A 130 -13.52 -31.09 -10.50
N THR A 131 -13.41 -31.31 -11.81
CA THR A 131 -12.36 -32.14 -12.42
C THR A 131 -10.96 -31.55 -12.27
N GLN A 132 -10.82 -30.22 -12.29
CA GLN A 132 -9.52 -29.54 -12.18
C GLN A 132 -9.02 -29.47 -10.72
N LEU A 133 -9.93 -29.53 -9.74
CA LEU A 133 -9.56 -29.59 -8.32
C LEU A 133 -8.92 -30.94 -7.93
N HIS A 134 -9.30 -32.03 -8.59
CA HIS A 134 -8.79 -33.37 -8.28
C HIS A 134 -7.33 -33.57 -8.72
N ILE A 135 -6.81 -32.71 -9.61
CA ILE A 135 -5.42 -32.74 -10.10
C ILE A 135 -4.45 -32.12 -9.09
N PHE A 136 -4.94 -31.28 -8.17
CA PHE A 136 -4.14 -30.59 -7.15
C PHE A 136 -4.19 -31.26 -5.75
N GLN A 137 -4.94 -32.35 -5.61
CA GLN A 137 -4.89 -33.23 -4.43
C GLN A 137 -3.77 -34.27 -4.61
#